data_AF-T0HTX8-F1
#
_entry.id   AF-T0HTX8-F1
#
_cell.length_a   1.000
_cell.length_b   1.000
_cell.length_c   1.000
_cell.angle_alpha   90.00
_cell.angle_beta   90.00
_cell.angle_gamma   90.00
#
_symmetry.space_group_name_H-M   'P 1'
#
loop_
_entity.id
_entity.type
_entity.pdbx_description
1 polymer ?
#
loop_
_entity_poly.entity_id
_entity_poly.type
_entity_poly.pdbx_seq_one_letter_code
_entity_poly.pdbx_strand_id
1 'polypeptide(L)'
;MQCTHFAESCIIAERDSAIAGWVSGYRPPSEPECFFVWQVAVAPAARGQRLGGRMIETLLDRPSSQGVTHLITTVTDDNAPSWALFEGLAKQWSTALAKSALFHRDTHFAGAHATEWLARIGPLPMTKAA
;
A
#
# COMPACT_ATOMS: atom_id res chain seq x y z
N MET A 1 5.26 17.96 -1.42
CA MET A 1 5.76 16.69 -2.00
C MET A 1 4.61 15.85 -2.54
N GLN A 2 3.66 15.42 -1.72
CA GLN A 2 2.56 14.52 -2.13
C GLN A 2 1.58 15.15 -3.13
N CYS A 3 1.29 16.45 -3.01
CA CYS A 3 0.43 17.16 -3.97
C CYS A 3 1.16 17.62 -5.25
N THR A 4 2.47 17.35 -5.37
CA THR A 4 3.29 17.79 -6.51
C THR A 4 4.08 16.63 -7.08
N HIS A 5 5.21 16.29 -6.48
CA HIS A 5 6.15 15.28 -6.98
C HIS A 5 5.55 13.86 -7.00
N PHE A 6 4.63 13.57 -6.08
CA PHE A 6 4.01 12.24 -5.93
C PHE A 6 2.50 12.25 -6.16
N ALA A 7 1.96 13.29 -6.82
CA ALA A 7 0.52 13.40 -7.03
C ALA A 7 -0.03 12.18 -7.79
N GLU A 8 0.71 11.70 -8.80
CA GLU A 8 0.35 10.55 -9.63
C GLU A 8 0.33 9.21 -8.87
N SER A 9 1.05 9.12 -7.75
CA SER A 9 1.15 7.93 -6.90
C SER A 9 0.44 8.09 -5.56
N CYS A 10 -0.40 9.13 -5.43
CA CYS A 10 -1.29 9.35 -4.30
C CYS A 10 -2.75 9.41 -4.76
N ILE A 11 -3.68 9.13 -3.86
CA ILE A 11 -5.12 9.23 -4.13
C ILE A 11 -5.90 9.60 -2.86
N ILE A 12 -6.91 10.45 -3.03
CA ILE A 12 -7.94 10.73 -2.03
C ILE A 12 -9.23 10.09 -2.52
N ALA A 13 -9.99 9.50 -1.61
CA ALA A 13 -11.37 9.14 -1.84
C ALA A 13 -12.29 10.11 -1.10
N GLU A 14 -13.28 10.64 -1.82
CA GLU A 14 -14.26 11.58 -1.27
C GLU A 14 -15.66 10.98 -1.28
N ARG A 15 -16.47 11.39 -0.30
CA ARG A 15 -17.91 11.07 -0.23
C ARG A 15 -18.61 12.26 0.39
N ASP A 16 -19.69 12.74 -0.25
CA ASP A 16 -20.49 13.87 0.25
C ASP A 16 -19.60 15.10 0.58
N SER A 17 -18.62 15.37 -0.30
CA SER A 17 -17.59 16.43 -0.14
C SER A 17 -16.66 16.30 1.07
N ALA A 18 -16.66 15.15 1.76
CA ALA A 18 -15.74 14.83 2.84
C ALA A 18 -14.70 13.78 2.42
N ILE A 19 -13.48 13.91 2.92
CA ILE A 19 -12.42 12.92 2.71
C ILE A 19 -12.76 11.63 3.47
N ALA A 20 -12.99 10.56 2.71
CA ALA A 20 -13.30 9.23 3.22
C ALA A 20 -12.06 8.31 3.27
N GLY A 21 -11.03 8.60 2.47
CA GLY A 21 -9.78 7.83 2.48
C GLY A 21 -8.63 8.52 1.78
N TRP A 22 -7.43 8.04 2.07
CA TRP A 22 -6.16 8.51 1.51
C TRP A 22 -5.20 7.33 1.34
N VAL A 23 -4.49 7.30 0.22
CA VAL A 23 -3.31 6.46 0.03
C VAL A 23 -2.18 7.29 -0.54
N SER A 24 -0.99 7.14 0.05
CA SER A 24 0.26 7.62 -0.52
C SER A 24 1.17 6.46 -0.89
N GLY A 25 1.86 6.60 -2.02
CA GLY A 25 2.85 5.64 -2.46
C GLY A 25 3.81 6.23 -3.47
N TYR A 26 4.75 5.42 -3.93
CA TYR A 26 5.71 5.75 -4.98
C TYR A 26 6.41 4.48 -5.47
N ARG A 27 7.16 4.58 -6.58
CA ARG A 27 8.04 3.52 -7.06
C ARG A 27 9.46 3.77 -6.54
N PRO A 28 10.03 2.88 -5.71
CA PRO A 28 11.40 3.06 -5.24
C PRO A 28 12.38 3.09 -6.43
N PRO A 29 13.33 4.03 -6.48
CA PRO A 29 14.32 4.07 -7.57
C PRO A 29 15.16 2.80 -7.71
N SER A 30 15.40 2.09 -6.60
CA SER A 30 16.17 0.83 -6.56
C SER A 30 15.37 -0.42 -6.96
N GLU A 31 14.03 -0.36 -6.91
CA GLU A 31 13.11 -1.46 -7.24
C GLU A 31 11.93 -0.90 -8.05
N PRO A 32 12.18 -0.45 -9.31
CA PRO A 32 11.18 0.25 -10.10
C PRO A 32 9.98 -0.64 -10.46
N GLU A 33 10.10 -1.96 -10.40
CA GLU A 33 8.99 -2.92 -10.59
C GLU A 33 8.06 -3.00 -9.38
N CYS A 34 8.41 -2.37 -8.26
CA CYS A 34 7.61 -2.33 -7.05
C CYS A 34 6.84 -1.01 -6.93
N PHE A 35 5.60 -1.09 -6.45
CA PHE A 35 4.87 0.06 -5.93
C PHE A 35 4.87 0.01 -4.41
N PHE A 36 5.53 0.97 -3.77
CA PHE A 36 5.56 1.12 -2.33
C PHE A 36 4.37 1.93 -1.85
N VAL A 37 3.52 1.32 -1.03
CA VAL A 37 2.45 2.00 -0.29
C VAL A 37 3.01 2.44 1.05
N TRP A 38 3.02 3.76 1.27
CA TRP A 38 3.52 4.34 2.51
C TRP A 38 2.42 4.48 3.55
N GLN A 39 1.33 5.19 3.23
CA GLN A 39 0.24 5.39 4.18
C GLN A 39 -1.09 4.99 3.54
N VAL A 40 -1.91 4.29 4.32
CA VAL A 40 -3.32 4.05 4.01
C VAL A 40 -4.15 4.55 5.18
N ALA A 41 -5.02 5.52 4.93
CA ALA A 41 -5.97 6.02 5.91
C ALA A 41 -7.38 5.88 5.39
N VAL A 42 -8.28 5.34 6.22
CA VAL A 42 -9.71 5.20 5.90
C VAL A 42 -10.50 5.77 7.07
N ALA A 43 -11.37 6.74 6.76
CA ALA A 43 -12.23 7.38 7.74
C ALA A 43 -13.12 6.32 8.42
N PRO A 44 -13.44 6.46 9.73
CA PRO A 44 -14.26 5.49 10.45
C PRO A 44 -15.58 5.14 9.74
N ALA A 45 -16.27 6.14 9.18
CA ALA A 45 -17.52 5.96 8.44
C ALA A 45 -17.39 5.18 7.12
N ALA A 46 -16.16 5.02 6.61
CA ALA A 46 -15.85 4.32 5.36
C ALA A 46 -15.18 2.95 5.58
N ARG A 47 -15.01 2.51 6.84
CA ARG A 47 -14.46 1.18 7.17
C ARG A 47 -15.42 0.06 6.76
N GLY A 48 -14.88 -1.13 6.53
CA GLY A 48 -15.64 -2.31 6.10
C GLY A 48 -16.11 -2.30 4.63
N GLN A 49 -15.92 -1.20 3.90
CA GLN A 49 -16.35 -1.03 2.50
C GLN A 49 -15.23 -1.30 1.48
N ARG A 50 -14.15 -1.98 1.92
CA ARG A 50 -12.94 -2.25 1.11
C ARG A 50 -12.28 -1.01 0.51
N LEU A 51 -12.52 0.19 1.05
CA LEU A 51 -12.08 1.44 0.44
C LEU A 51 -10.55 1.50 0.24
N GLY A 52 -9.76 1.07 1.23
CA GLY A 52 -8.30 1.03 1.12
C GLY A 52 -7.81 0.20 -0.07
N GLY A 53 -8.38 -1.00 -0.26
CA GLY A 53 -8.03 -1.88 -1.37
C GLY A 53 -8.38 -1.28 -2.73
N ARG A 54 -9.58 -0.70 -2.86
CA ARG A 54 -10.01 -0.02 -4.11
C ARG A 54 -9.12 1.16 -4.47
N MET A 55 -8.68 1.94 -3.48
CA MET A 55 -7.75 3.05 -3.71
C MET A 55 -6.40 2.54 -4.23
N ILE A 56 -5.87 1.44 -3.67
CA ILE A 56 -4.62 0.81 -4.12
C ILE A 56 -4.77 0.25 -5.54
N GLU A 57 -5.86 -0.48 -5.82
CA GLU A 57 -6.17 -0.98 -7.16
C GLU A 57 -6.22 0.16 -8.18
N THR A 58 -6.93 1.26 -7.83
CA THR A 58 -7.02 2.45 -8.69
C THR A 58 -5.65 3.08 -8.94
N LEU A 59 -4.74 3.09 -7.96
CA LEU A 59 -3.37 3.57 -8.16
C LEU A 59 -2.56 2.67 -9.08
N LEU A 60 -2.73 1.34 -8.97
CA LEU A 60 -2.02 0.36 -9.80
C LEU A 60 -2.51 0.34 -11.26
N ASP A 61 -3.77 0.72 -11.49
CA ASP A 61 -4.36 0.82 -12.84
C ASP A 61 -3.91 2.09 -13.61
N ARG A 62 -3.26 3.06 -12.94
CA ARG A 62 -2.81 4.29 -13.59
C ARG A 62 -1.65 4.05 -14.56
N PRO A 63 -1.52 4.88 -15.62
CA PRO A 63 -0.35 4.85 -16.50
C PRO A 63 1.00 4.99 -15.77
N SER A 64 1.06 5.77 -14.70
CA SER A 64 2.28 5.95 -13.87
C SER A 64 2.74 4.66 -13.17
N SER A 65 1.83 3.70 -12.99
CA SER A 65 2.09 2.39 -12.38
C SER A 65 2.31 1.27 -13.40
N GLN A 66 2.38 1.59 -14.70
CA GLN A 66 2.70 0.59 -15.72
C GLN A 66 4.04 -0.09 -15.45
N GLY A 67 4.04 -1.42 -15.57
CA GLY A 67 5.19 -2.28 -15.30
C GLY A 67 5.39 -2.62 -13.82
N VAL A 68 4.53 -2.15 -12.91
CA VAL A 68 4.53 -2.63 -11.53
C VAL A 68 4.14 -4.11 -11.52
N THR A 69 4.97 -4.91 -10.88
CA THR A 69 4.77 -6.36 -10.70
C THR A 69 4.61 -6.74 -9.25
N HIS A 70 4.94 -5.85 -8.31
CA HIS A 70 4.84 -6.11 -6.88
C HIS A 70 4.26 -4.92 -6.13
N LEU A 71 3.41 -5.20 -5.15
CA LEU A 71 3.01 -4.23 -4.14
C LEU A 71 3.84 -4.47 -2.89
N ILE A 72 4.48 -3.43 -2.37
CA ILE A 72 5.26 -3.50 -1.13
C ILE A 72 4.80 -2.44 -0.13
N THR A 73 4.94 -2.73 1.16
CA THR A 73 4.65 -1.78 2.24
C THR A 73 5.40 -2.19 3.51
N THR A 74 5.41 -1.33 4.52
CA THR A 74 5.85 -1.67 5.88
C THR A 74 4.68 -1.68 6.84
N VAL A 75 4.60 -2.71 7.67
CA VAL A 75 3.53 -2.88 8.66
C VAL A 75 4.13 -3.39 9.97
N THR A 76 3.77 -2.78 11.09
CA THR A 76 4.06 -3.32 12.43
C THR A 76 3.20 -4.56 12.72
N ASP A 77 3.67 -5.48 13.56
CA ASP A 77 2.92 -6.73 13.87
C ASP A 77 1.52 -6.48 14.46
N ASP A 78 1.37 -5.42 15.24
CA ASP A 78 0.13 -5.09 15.94
C ASP A 78 -0.92 -4.38 15.06
N ASN A 79 -0.56 -4.00 13.83
CA ASN A 79 -1.47 -3.33 12.91
C ASN A 79 -2.33 -4.33 12.12
N ALA A 80 -3.19 -5.05 12.85
CA ALA A 80 -4.11 -6.04 12.29
C ALA A 80 -4.99 -5.50 11.12
N PRO A 81 -5.49 -4.24 11.14
CA PRO A 81 -6.23 -3.69 9.99
C PRO A 81 -5.41 -3.61 8.71
N SER A 82 -4.13 -3.22 8.79
CA SER A 82 -3.24 -3.19 7.62
C SER A 82 -2.94 -4.60 7.13
N TRP A 83 -2.61 -5.54 8.01
CA TRP A 83 -2.41 -6.95 7.63
C TRP A 83 -3.63 -7.52 6.89
N ALA A 84 -4.83 -7.32 7.45
CA ALA A 84 -6.07 -7.78 6.81
C ALA A 84 -6.30 -7.16 5.43
N LEU A 85 -5.94 -5.89 5.23
CA LEU A 85 -6.00 -5.22 3.93
C LEU A 85 -5.07 -5.90 2.92
N PHE A 86 -3.78 -6.05 3.25
CA PHE A 86 -2.77 -6.57 2.32
C PHE A 86 -2.94 -8.07 2.06
N GLU A 87 -3.29 -8.87 3.08
CA GLU A 87 -3.68 -10.28 2.90
C GLU A 87 -4.94 -10.42 2.05
N GLY A 88 -5.92 -9.54 2.23
CA GLY A 88 -7.13 -9.49 1.42
C GLY A 88 -6.85 -9.21 -0.05
N LEU A 89 -5.93 -8.27 -0.33
CA LEU A 89 -5.47 -7.98 -1.70
C LEU A 89 -4.71 -9.17 -2.31
N ALA A 90 -3.77 -9.77 -1.58
CA ALA A 90 -3.03 -10.94 -2.03
C ALA A 90 -3.98 -12.12 -2.37
N LYS A 91 -4.97 -12.38 -1.51
CA LYS A 91 -6.00 -13.39 -1.74
C LYS A 91 -6.83 -13.08 -2.98
N GLN A 92 -7.27 -11.83 -3.16
CA GLN A 92 -8.06 -11.45 -4.33
C GLN A 92 -7.27 -11.65 -5.63
N TRP A 93 -6.01 -11.23 -5.63
CA TRP A 93 -5.13 -11.36 -6.79
C TRP A 93 -4.54 -12.76 -6.97
N SER A 94 -4.91 -13.72 -6.11
CA SER A 94 -4.42 -15.10 -6.13
C SER A 94 -2.89 -15.18 -6.16
N THR A 95 -2.23 -14.35 -5.35
CA THR A 95 -0.77 -14.19 -5.30
C THR A 95 -0.27 -14.27 -3.87
N ALA A 96 1.01 -14.56 -3.69
CA ALA A 96 1.61 -14.74 -2.37
C ALA A 96 1.88 -13.39 -1.69
N LEU A 97 1.74 -13.36 -0.36
CA LEU A 97 2.26 -12.29 0.50
C LEU A 97 3.46 -12.85 1.26
N ALA A 98 4.65 -12.33 0.98
CA ALA A 98 5.87 -12.61 1.74
C ALA A 98 6.07 -11.54 2.82
N LYS A 99 6.45 -11.97 4.02
CA LYS A 99 6.74 -11.11 5.17
C LYS A 99 8.21 -11.24 5.57
N SER A 100 8.92 -10.14 5.69
CA SER A 100 10.30 -10.10 6.18
C SER A 100 10.53 -8.89 7.10
N ALA A 101 11.43 -9.00 8.07
CA ALA A 101 11.76 -7.85 8.91
C ALA A 101 12.58 -6.85 8.09
N LEU A 102 12.22 -5.57 8.12
CA LEU A 102 12.94 -4.51 7.41
C LEU A 102 13.61 -3.54 8.38
N PHE A 103 12.83 -2.93 9.28
CA PHE A 103 13.36 -2.05 10.31
C PHE A 103 13.13 -2.63 11.69
N HIS A 104 14.15 -3.32 12.21
CA HIS A 104 14.18 -3.90 13.55
C HIS A 104 14.08 -2.86 14.68
N ARG A 105 13.23 -3.14 15.67
CA ARG A 105 13.03 -2.35 16.90
C ARG A 105 14.33 -1.90 17.57
N ASP A 106 15.23 -2.83 17.86
CA ASP A 106 16.42 -2.53 18.66
C ASP A 106 17.50 -1.83 17.81
N THR A 107 17.76 -2.35 16.61
CA THR A 107 18.82 -1.83 15.73
C THR A 107 18.50 -0.48 15.11
N HIS A 108 17.26 -0.24 14.67
CA HIS A 108 16.90 0.97 13.92
C HIS A 108 16.18 2.01 14.77
N PHE A 109 15.48 1.59 15.82
CA PHE A 109 14.65 2.48 16.63
C PHE A 109 15.09 2.57 18.09
N ALA A 110 16.22 1.96 18.47
CA ALA A 110 16.72 1.95 19.85
C ALA A 110 15.64 1.55 20.89
N GLY A 111 14.74 0.64 20.51
CA GLY A 111 13.65 0.17 21.36
C GLY A 111 12.39 1.04 21.39
N ALA A 112 12.41 2.24 20.78
CA ALA A 112 11.34 3.24 20.85
C ALA A 112 10.12 2.93 19.97
N HIS A 113 10.31 2.17 18.90
CA HIS A 113 9.24 1.77 17.98
C HIS A 113 9.29 0.27 17.69
N ALA A 114 8.13 -0.30 17.33
CA ALA A 114 8.03 -1.70 16.95
C ALA A 114 8.82 -1.99 15.66
N THR A 115 9.14 -3.27 15.42
CA THR A 115 9.73 -3.69 14.15
C THR A 115 8.74 -3.44 13.02
N GLU A 116 9.19 -2.76 11.98
CA GLU A 116 8.45 -2.61 10.73
C GLU A 116 8.77 -3.79 9.81
N TRP A 117 7.74 -4.56 9.46
CA TRP A 117 7.87 -5.70 8.56
C TRP A 117 7.54 -5.29 7.14
N LEU A 118 8.41 -5.67 6.20
CA LEU A 118 8.11 -5.59 4.78
C LEU A 118 7.07 -6.67 4.43
N ALA A 119 5.91 -6.23 3.94
CA ALA A 119 4.96 -7.08 3.24
C ALA A 119 5.17 -6.91 1.74
N ARG A 120 5.44 -8.00 1.02
CA ARG A 120 5.63 -8.03 -0.43
C ARG A 120 4.59 -8.94 -1.07
N ILE A 121 3.76 -8.37 -1.93
CA ILE A 121 2.73 -9.08 -2.67
C ILE A 121 3.12 -9.13 -4.14
N GLY A 122 3.26 -10.33 -4.69
CA GLY A 122 3.49 -10.49 -6.11
C GLY A 122 4.09 -11.85 -6.50
N PRO A 123 4.28 -12.08 -7.81
CA PRO A 123 3.97 -11.16 -8.89
C PRO A 123 2.45 -10.89 -8.99
N LEU A 124 2.09 -9.64 -9.28
CA LEU A 124 0.70 -9.23 -9.50
C LEU A 124 0.21 -9.78 -10.85
N PRO A 125 -1.08 -10.12 -10.97
CA PRO A 125 -1.64 -10.47 -12.27
C PRO A 125 -1.44 -9.30 -13.23
N MET A 126 -1.02 -9.57 -14.47
CA MET A 126 -0.85 -8.52 -15.48
C MET A 126 -2.15 -7.75 -15.62
N THR A 127 -2.14 -6.48 -15.21
CA THR A 127 -3.23 -5.56 -15.49
C THR A 127 -3.32 -5.40 -17.00
N LYS A 128 -4.41 -5.85 -17.62
CA LYS A 128 -4.67 -5.56 -19.03
C LYS A 128 -4.77 -4.03 -19.14
N ALA A 129 -3.83 -3.42 -19.85
CA ALA A 129 -4.04 -2.08 -20.38
C ALA A 129 -5.33 -2.13 -21.21
N ALA A 130 -6.32 -1.33 -20.81
CA ALA A 130 -7.50 -1.07 -21.62
C ALA A 130 -7.12 -0.23 -22.85
#